data_AF-A0A968MH86-F1
#
_entry.id   AF-A0A968MH86-F1
#
_cell.length_a   1.000
_cell.length_b   1.000
_cell.length_c   1.000
_cell.angle_alpha   90.00
_cell.angle_beta   90.00
_cell.angle_gamma   90.00
#
_symmetry.space_group_name_H-M   'P 1'
#
loop_
_entity.id
_entity.type
_entity.pdbx_description
1 polymer ?
#
loop_
_entity_poly.entity_id
_entity_poly.type
_entity_poly.pdbx_seq_one_letter_code
_entity_poly.pdbx_strand_id
1 'polypeptide(L)'
;MMSRDRSGPAICQQILIYPVTDATMSFPSIQANAKGYLLTQEMMHWFLNHYRRPETDLKDPYLSPYWAEDHSQLPPAYIATAGYDPLHDEGEAYAQKLRDAGVPVVYRSFQNMVHVFFQLPKLLKECRELEDDIAKALQTAFSAKVLL
;
A
#
# COMPACT_ATOMS: atom_id res chain seq x y z
N MET A 1 -1.44 -10.57 5.58
CA MET A 1 -1.68 -12.00 5.28
C MET A 1 -0.95 -12.90 6.26
N MET A 2 0.39 -12.86 6.33
CA MET A 2 1.18 -13.78 7.17
C MET A 2 0.69 -13.99 8.61
N SER A 3 0.26 -12.93 9.32
CA SER A 3 -0.33 -13.08 10.66
C SER A 3 -1.60 -13.95 10.66
N ARG A 4 -2.56 -13.70 9.76
CA ARG A 4 -3.79 -14.50 9.60
C ARG A 4 -3.42 -15.96 9.28
N ASP A 5 -2.54 -16.15 8.30
CA ASP A 5 -2.17 -17.49 7.80
C ASP A 5 -1.45 -18.32 8.87
N ARG A 6 -0.82 -17.65 9.85
CA ARG A 6 -0.13 -18.27 10.99
C ARG A 6 -0.92 -18.17 12.30
N SER A 7 -2.21 -17.85 12.23
CA SER A 7 -3.11 -17.75 13.40
C SER A 7 -2.66 -16.75 14.47
N GLY A 8 -1.93 -15.69 14.09
CA GLY A 8 -1.61 -14.57 14.98
C GLY A 8 -0.28 -13.88 14.67
N PRO A 9 -0.03 -12.71 15.30
CA PRO A 9 -0.89 -12.03 16.29
C PRO A 9 -2.05 -11.25 15.65
N ALA A 10 -3.18 -11.08 16.35
CA ALA A 10 -4.33 -10.33 15.83
C ALA A 10 -4.01 -8.84 15.58
N ILE A 11 -4.04 -8.43 14.31
CA ILE A 11 -3.82 -7.03 13.88
C ILE A 11 -5.17 -6.32 13.80
N CYS A 12 -5.28 -5.12 14.39
CA CYS A 12 -6.54 -4.35 14.40
C CYS A 12 -6.78 -3.51 13.15
N GLN A 13 -5.71 -3.09 12.49
CA GLN A 13 -5.75 -2.15 11.36
C GLN A 13 -4.43 -2.29 10.59
N GLN A 14 -4.48 -2.09 9.27
CA GLN A 14 -3.30 -1.85 8.45
C GLN A 14 -3.36 -0.42 7.87
N ILE A 15 -2.24 0.31 7.98
CA ILE A 15 -2.05 1.63 7.36
C ILE A 15 -1.00 1.46 6.27
N LEU A 16 -1.41 1.58 5.02
CA LEU A 16 -0.55 1.38 3.85
C LEU A 16 -0.41 2.71 3.12
N ILE A 17 0.80 3.25 3.08
CA ILE A 17 1.09 4.51 2.41
C ILE A 17 1.92 4.17 1.18
N TYR A 18 1.42 4.52 -0.02
CA TYR A 18 1.96 4.21 -1.34
C TYR A 18 2.57 2.80 -1.44
N PRO A 19 1.80 1.74 -1.11
CA PRO A 19 2.36 0.40 -0.96
C PRO A 19 2.83 -0.17 -2.30
N VAL A 20 3.96 -0.88 -2.28
CA VAL A 20 4.29 -1.87 -3.31
C VAL A 20 3.43 -3.11 -3.06
N THR A 21 2.70 -3.57 -4.06
CA THR A 21 1.78 -4.72 -3.97
C THR A 21 1.96 -5.73 -5.11
N ASP A 22 2.64 -5.36 -6.19
CA ASP A 22 2.92 -6.16 -7.37
C ASP A 22 4.35 -5.93 -7.90
N ALA A 23 5.26 -6.85 -7.56
CA ALA A 23 6.63 -6.84 -8.05
C ALA A 23 6.77 -7.16 -9.55
N THR A 24 5.69 -7.55 -10.25
CA THR A 24 5.73 -7.75 -11.70
C THR A 24 5.77 -6.44 -12.48
N MET A 25 5.48 -5.30 -11.81
CA MET A 25 5.44 -3.96 -12.42
C MET A 25 4.52 -3.89 -13.65
N SER A 26 3.37 -4.56 -13.58
CA SER A 26 2.47 -4.76 -14.73
C SER A 26 1.45 -3.64 -14.95
N PHE A 27 1.28 -2.75 -13.97
CA PHE A 27 0.25 -1.71 -14.00
C PHE A 27 0.60 -0.51 -14.89
N PRO A 28 -0.38 0.19 -15.49
CA PRO A 28 -0.14 1.33 -16.39
C PRO A 28 0.65 2.48 -15.75
N SER A 29 0.41 2.80 -14.48
CA SER A 29 1.13 3.84 -13.74
C SER A 29 2.64 3.65 -13.74
N ILE A 30 3.15 2.41 -13.80
CA ILE A 30 4.58 2.10 -13.90
C ILE A 30 5.21 2.82 -15.09
N GLN A 31 4.56 2.77 -16.25
CA GLN A 31 5.05 3.41 -17.47
C GLN A 31 4.73 4.90 -17.49
N ALA A 32 3.53 5.30 -17.05
CA ALA A 32 3.11 6.70 -17.05
C ALA A 32 3.99 7.58 -16.16
N ASN A 33 4.45 7.05 -15.03
CA ASN A 33 5.26 7.77 -14.04
C ASN A 33 6.71 7.26 -13.97
N ALA A 34 7.20 6.56 -14.99
CA ALA A 34 8.48 5.84 -14.95
C ALA A 34 9.71 6.70 -14.62
N LYS A 35 9.67 8.01 -14.92
CA LYS A 35 10.78 8.96 -14.80
C LYS A 35 10.29 10.33 -14.33
N GLY A 36 11.16 11.08 -13.65
CA GLY A 36 10.92 12.49 -13.31
C GLY A 36 10.18 12.76 -11.99
N TYR A 37 9.58 11.74 -11.37
CA TYR A 37 8.75 11.88 -10.16
C TYR A 37 9.37 11.26 -8.89
N LEU A 38 10.66 11.50 -8.67
CA LEU A 38 11.46 10.96 -7.56
C LEU A 38 11.63 9.43 -7.58
N LEU A 39 10.55 8.66 -7.39
CA LEU A 39 10.58 7.22 -7.61
C LEU A 39 10.54 6.96 -9.11
N THR A 40 11.50 6.18 -9.61
CA THR A 40 11.60 5.81 -11.03
C THR A 40 11.50 4.30 -11.19
N GLN A 41 11.08 3.87 -12.37
CA GLN A 41 11.03 2.44 -12.70
C GLN A 41 12.42 1.79 -12.58
N GLU A 42 13.50 2.51 -12.91
CA GLU A 42 14.88 2.01 -12.74
C GLU A 42 15.21 1.77 -11.27
N MET A 43 14.88 2.72 -10.38
CA MET A 43 15.07 2.55 -8.94
C MET A 43 14.26 1.38 -8.39
N MET A 44 13.01 1.20 -8.86
CA MET A 44 12.19 0.06 -8.46
C MET A 44 12.84 -1.27 -8.84
N HIS A 45 13.35 -1.41 -10.08
CA HIS A 45 14.07 -2.61 -10.50
C HIS A 45 15.33 -2.84 -9.65
N TRP A 46 16.06 -1.77 -9.36
CA TRP A 46 17.24 -1.82 -8.50
C TRP A 46 16.88 -2.33 -7.10
N PHE A 47 15.85 -1.78 -6.44
CA PHE A 47 15.39 -2.24 -5.12
C PHE A 47 14.92 -3.69 -5.15
N LEU A 48 14.10 -4.05 -6.14
CA LEU A 48 13.56 -5.40 -6.26
C LEU A 48 14.68 -6.44 -6.43
N ASN A 49 15.69 -6.15 -7.27
CA ASN A 49 16.83 -7.05 -7.50
C ASN A 49 17.73 -7.22 -6.28
N HIS A 50 17.74 -6.27 -5.35
CA HIS A 50 18.44 -6.41 -4.06
C HIS A 50 17.60 -7.16 -3.02
N TYR A 51 16.28 -7.07 -3.12
CA TYR A 51 15.36 -7.67 -2.14
C TYR A 51 15.08 -9.15 -2.41
N ARG A 52 14.83 -9.51 -3.69
CA ARG A 52 14.43 -10.87 -4.07
C ARG A 52 15.64 -11.77 -4.34
N ARG A 53 15.43 -13.08 -4.22
CA ARG A 53 16.37 -14.05 -4.81
C ARG A 53 16.09 -14.21 -6.30
N PRO A 54 17.09 -14.53 -7.13
CA PRO A 54 16.90 -14.67 -8.58
C PRO A 54 15.75 -15.61 -8.97
N GLU A 55 15.55 -16.69 -8.22
CA GLU A 55 14.54 -17.73 -8.42
C GLU A 55 13.17 -17.43 -7.81
N THR A 56 13.02 -16.32 -7.08
CA THR A 56 11.74 -15.95 -6.48
C THR A 56 10.69 -15.65 -7.56
N ASP A 57 9.55 -16.32 -7.50
CA ASP A 57 8.38 -15.98 -8.32
C ASP A 57 7.92 -14.57 -7.97
N LEU A 58 7.84 -13.69 -8.97
CA LEU A 58 7.37 -12.31 -8.77
C LEU A 58 5.89 -12.25 -8.34
N LYS A 59 5.13 -13.33 -8.52
CA LYS A 59 3.75 -13.45 -8.05
C LYS A 59 3.61 -14.16 -6.70
N ASP A 60 4.72 -14.49 -6.02
CA ASP A 60 4.66 -15.01 -4.65
C ASP A 60 3.86 -14.02 -3.78
N PRO A 61 2.80 -14.44 -3.08
CA PRO A 61 1.94 -13.55 -2.31
C PRO A 61 2.65 -12.82 -1.16
N TYR A 62 3.81 -13.31 -0.69
CA TYR A 62 4.61 -12.62 0.32
C TYR A 62 5.56 -11.57 -0.28
N LEU A 63 5.81 -11.61 -1.58
CA LEU A 63 6.50 -10.56 -2.33
C LEU A 63 5.51 -9.56 -2.95
N SER A 64 4.43 -10.09 -3.51
CA SER A 64 3.41 -9.36 -4.26
C SER A 64 2.02 -9.69 -3.72
N PRO A 65 1.59 -9.03 -2.62
CA PRO A 65 0.33 -9.34 -1.95
C PRO A 65 -0.90 -9.17 -2.85
N TYR A 66 -0.80 -8.43 -3.95
CA TYR A 66 -1.85 -8.37 -4.96
C TYR A 66 -2.21 -9.76 -5.53
N TRP A 67 -1.25 -10.67 -5.66
CA TRP A 67 -1.45 -11.98 -6.28
C TRP A 67 -1.94 -13.08 -5.32
N ALA A 68 -2.18 -12.77 -4.05
CA ALA A 68 -2.73 -13.76 -3.13
C ALA A 68 -4.11 -14.26 -3.58
N GLU A 69 -4.38 -15.54 -3.32
CA GLU A 69 -5.65 -16.19 -3.67
C GLU A 69 -6.78 -15.79 -2.71
N ASP A 70 -6.46 -15.44 -1.46
CA ASP A 70 -7.43 -15.08 -0.44
C ASP A 70 -7.00 -13.83 0.36
N HIS A 71 -7.82 -12.78 0.26
CA HIS A 71 -7.70 -11.53 0.99
C HIS A 71 -8.73 -11.38 2.13
N SER A 72 -9.57 -12.39 2.36
CA SER A 72 -10.61 -12.36 3.40
C SER A 72 -9.99 -12.36 4.80
N GLN A 73 -10.75 -11.86 5.78
CA GLN A 73 -10.33 -11.82 7.19
C GLN A 73 -9.01 -11.06 7.44
N LEU A 74 -8.60 -10.20 6.51
CA LEU A 74 -7.52 -9.26 6.76
C LEU A 74 -8.04 -8.07 7.60
N PRO A 75 -7.15 -7.40 8.36
CA PRO A 75 -7.54 -6.25 9.15
C PRO A 75 -8.09 -5.12 8.27
N PRO A 76 -9.03 -4.31 8.78
CA PRO A 76 -9.44 -3.09 8.10
C PRO A 76 -8.24 -2.24 7.66
N ALA A 77 -8.34 -1.63 6.48
CA ALA A 77 -7.24 -0.96 5.84
C ALA A 77 -7.51 0.53 5.63
N TYR A 78 -6.50 1.35 5.88
CA TYR A 78 -6.37 2.68 5.26
C TYR A 78 -5.26 2.61 4.23
N ILE A 79 -5.54 3.00 2.99
CA ILE A 79 -4.60 2.97 1.87
C ILE A 79 -4.53 4.36 1.25
N ALA A 80 -3.33 4.93 1.22
CA ALA A 80 -3.04 6.18 0.52
C ALA A 80 -2.16 5.92 -0.71
N THR A 81 -2.46 6.56 -1.83
CA THR A 81 -1.63 6.57 -3.05
C THR A 81 -1.30 7.99 -3.45
N ALA A 82 -0.29 8.16 -4.31
CA ALA A 82 0.11 9.44 -4.89
C ALA A 82 -0.09 9.39 -6.41
N GLY A 83 -0.60 10.45 -7.04
CA GLY A 83 -0.97 10.39 -8.46
C GLY A 83 0.23 10.36 -9.42
N TYR A 84 1.33 11.04 -9.07
CA TYR A 84 2.60 11.00 -9.81
C TYR A 84 3.53 9.93 -9.22
N ASP A 85 3.03 8.70 -9.12
CA ASP A 85 3.72 7.55 -8.54
C ASP A 85 3.59 6.33 -9.47
N PRO A 86 4.69 5.64 -9.82
CA PRO A 86 4.63 4.34 -10.48
C PRO A 86 3.72 3.32 -9.78
N LEU A 87 3.61 3.38 -8.45
CA LEU A 87 2.84 2.42 -7.64
C LEU A 87 1.35 2.79 -7.48
N HIS A 88 0.88 3.86 -8.14
CA HIS A 88 -0.47 4.36 -7.95
C HIS A 88 -1.54 3.29 -8.22
N ASP A 89 -1.52 2.71 -9.42
CA ASP A 89 -2.59 1.82 -9.88
C ASP A 89 -2.57 0.48 -9.15
N GLU A 90 -1.40 -0.03 -8.76
CA GLU A 90 -1.30 -1.27 -7.98
C GLU A 90 -1.86 -1.08 -6.55
N GLY A 91 -1.62 0.09 -5.93
CA GLY A 91 -2.20 0.43 -4.64
C GLY A 91 -3.73 0.54 -4.69
N GLU A 92 -4.27 1.15 -5.75
CA GLU A 92 -5.70 1.21 -6.01
C GLU A 92 -6.31 -0.19 -6.24
N ALA A 93 -5.67 -0.99 -7.09
CA ALA A 93 -6.13 -2.33 -7.40
C ALA A 93 -6.10 -3.26 -6.17
N TYR A 94 -5.10 -3.11 -5.31
CA TYR A 94 -5.04 -3.83 -4.03
C TYR A 94 -6.14 -3.39 -3.08
N ALA A 95 -6.44 -2.08 -3.02
CA ALA A 95 -7.59 -1.58 -2.25
C ALA A 95 -8.90 -2.19 -2.74
N GLN A 96 -9.08 -2.35 -4.06
CA GLN A 96 -10.26 -3.01 -4.62
C GLN A 96 -10.31 -4.50 -4.25
N LYS A 97 -9.19 -5.24 -4.35
CA LYS A 97 -9.14 -6.65 -3.92
C LYS A 97 -9.55 -6.85 -2.46
N LEU A 98 -9.09 -5.98 -1.57
CA LEU A 98 -9.49 -6.02 -0.16
C LEU A 98 -11.00 -5.78 0.00
N ARG A 99 -11.57 -4.79 -0.70
CA ARG A 99 -13.02 -4.53 -0.68
C ARG A 99 -13.82 -5.73 -1.17
N ASP A 100 -13.40 -6.33 -2.28
CA ASP A 100 -14.06 -7.50 -2.89
C ASP A 100 -14.04 -8.71 -1.95
N ALA A 101 -13.00 -8.83 -1.12
CA ALA A 101 -12.89 -9.86 -0.08
C ALA A 101 -13.63 -9.50 1.24
N GLY A 102 -14.40 -8.41 1.26
CA GLY A 102 -15.19 -7.98 2.41
C GLY A 102 -14.40 -7.26 3.50
N VAL A 103 -13.16 -6.86 3.24
CA VAL A 103 -12.35 -6.08 4.19
C VAL A 103 -12.83 -4.63 4.17
N PRO A 104 -13.05 -3.99 5.34
CA PRO A 104 -13.34 -2.55 5.36
C PRO A 104 -12.11 -1.76 4.91
N VAL A 105 -12.26 -0.95 3.85
CA VAL A 105 -11.16 -0.16 3.27
C VAL A 105 -11.55 1.32 3.16
N VAL A 106 -10.68 2.18 3.68
CA VAL A 106 -10.61 3.59 3.33
C VAL A 106 -9.48 3.75 2.32
N TYR A 107 -9.78 4.28 1.15
CA TYR A 107 -8.80 4.54 0.10
C TYR A 107 -8.80 6.04 -0.21
N ARG A 108 -7.62 6.65 -0.28
CA ARG A 108 -7.43 8.06 -0.65
C ARG A 108 -6.28 8.21 -1.62
N SER A 109 -6.56 8.72 -2.82
CA SER A 109 -5.53 9.07 -3.80
C SER A 109 -5.20 10.56 -3.73
N PHE A 110 -3.93 10.87 -3.45
CA PHE A 110 -3.39 12.23 -3.46
C PHE A 110 -2.88 12.56 -4.87
N GLN A 111 -3.81 12.94 -5.74
CA GLN A 111 -3.63 13.05 -7.20
C GLN A 111 -2.43 13.90 -7.66
N ASN A 112 -2.05 14.94 -6.90
CA ASN A 112 -0.98 15.85 -7.28
C ASN A 112 0.35 15.61 -6.54
N MET A 113 0.46 14.50 -5.81
CA MET A 113 1.64 14.17 -5.01
C MET A 113 2.54 13.17 -5.73
N VAL A 114 3.81 13.17 -5.32
CA VAL A 114 4.84 12.17 -5.69
C VAL A 114 4.95 11.10 -4.62
N HIS A 115 5.53 9.93 -4.95
CA HIS A 115 5.65 8.78 -4.04
C HIS A 115 6.07 9.16 -2.61
N VAL A 116 7.18 9.88 -2.42
CA VAL A 116 7.73 10.17 -1.09
C VAL A 116 7.13 11.41 -0.40
N PHE A 117 5.93 11.84 -0.78
CA PHE A 117 5.40 13.12 -0.28
C PHE A 117 5.26 13.15 1.24
N PHE A 118 4.86 12.03 1.86
CA PHE A 118 4.66 11.95 3.31
C PHE A 118 5.94 12.19 4.12
N GLN A 119 7.13 11.97 3.53
CA GLN A 119 8.41 12.28 4.15
C GLN A 119 8.86 13.76 3.94
N LEU A 120 8.01 14.60 3.34
CA LEU A 120 8.32 16.01 3.05
C LEU A 120 7.39 17.00 3.78
N PRO A 121 7.18 16.86 5.12
CA PRO A 121 6.20 17.66 5.87
C PRO A 121 6.52 19.17 5.92
N LYS A 122 7.77 19.56 5.62
CA LYS A 122 8.17 20.97 5.52
C LYS A 122 7.83 21.62 4.18
N LEU A 123 7.54 20.81 3.15
CA LEU A 123 7.34 21.27 1.78
C LEU A 123 5.88 21.13 1.34
N LEU A 124 5.17 20.11 1.82
CA LEU A 124 3.85 19.72 1.32
C LEU A 124 2.84 19.70 2.47
N LYS A 125 1.75 20.45 2.30
CA LYS A 125 0.66 20.51 3.29
C LYS A 125 -0.12 19.20 3.36
N GLU A 126 -0.13 18.45 2.27
CA GLU A 126 -0.81 17.16 2.11
C GLU A 126 -0.26 16.12 3.09
N CYS A 127 0.97 16.30 3.58
CA CYS A 127 1.51 15.50 4.68
C CYS A 127 0.61 15.58 5.92
N ARG A 128 0.19 16.80 6.30
CA ARG A 128 -0.69 17.00 7.45
C ARG A 128 -2.06 16.39 7.22
N GLU A 129 -2.60 16.51 6.01
CA GLU A 129 -3.87 15.88 5.67
C GLU A 129 -3.81 14.35 5.76
N LEU A 130 -2.70 13.74 5.33
CA LEU A 130 -2.46 12.31 5.47
C LEU A 130 -2.22 11.91 6.94
N GLU A 131 -1.48 12.72 7.73
CA GLU A 131 -1.31 12.52 9.18
C GLU A 131 -2.68 12.49 9.90
N ASP A 132 -3.55 13.45 9.58
CA ASP A 132 -4.89 13.55 10.17
C ASP A 132 -5.76 12.33 9.81
N ASP A 133 -5.71 11.87 8.56
CA ASP A 133 -6.41 10.66 8.13
C ASP A 133 -5.91 9.41 8.87
N ILE A 134 -4.59 9.24 8.98
CA ILE A 134 -3.96 8.13 9.71
C ILE A 134 -4.36 8.18 11.19
N ALA A 135 -4.30 9.36 11.81
CA ALA A 135 -4.69 9.54 13.21
C ALA A 135 -6.17 9.14 13.42
N LYS A 136 -7.07 9.56 12.53
CA LYS A 136 -8.50 9.20 12.58
C LYS A 136 -8.73 7.69 12.40
N ALA A 137 -8.02 7.06 11.46
CA ALA A 137 -8.11 5.63 11.24
C ALA A 137 -7.65 4.83 12.47
N LEU A 138 -6.52 5.23 13.07
CA LEU A 138 -5.99 4.60 14.27
C LEU A 138 -6.86 4.83 15.50
N GLN A 139 -7.38 6.05 15.71
CA GLN A 139 -8.33 6.33 16.79
C GLN A 139 -9.57 5.41 16.69
N THR A 140 -10.14 5.30 15.49
CA THR A 140 -11.28 4.42 15.23
C THR A 140 -10.95 2.96 15.57
N ALA A 141 -9.82 2.46 15.09
CA ALA A 141 -9.39 1.07 15.29
C ALA A 141 -9.15 0.74 16.78
N PHE A 142 -8.53 1.64 17.53
CA PHE A 142 -8.25 1.42 18.95
C PHE A 142 -9.48 1.63 19.83
N SER A 143 -10.35 2.59 19.53
CA SER A 143 -11.61 2.77 20.27
C SER A 143 -12.55 1.58 20.12
N ALA A 144 -12.60 0.96 18.94
CA ALA A 144 -13.41 -0.24 18.71
C ALA A 144 -12.94 -1.46 19.54
N LYS A 145 -11.64 -1.52 19.90
CA LYS A 145 -11.06 -2.61 20.71
C LYS A 145 -11.21 -2.43 22.22
N VAL A 146 -11.48 -1.21 22.72
CA VAL A 146 -11.66 -0.96 24.16
C VAL A 146 -13.02 -1.45 24.68
N LEU A 147 -13.94 -1.83 23.78
CA LEU A 147 -15.30 -2.27 24.10
C LEU A 147 -15.52 -3.81 24.02
N LEU A 148 -14.45 -4.60 23.93
CA LEU A 148 -14.46 -6.06 23.96
C LEU A 148 -13.53 -6.57 25.07
#